data_AF-A0A345XWN7-F1
#
_entry.id   AF-A0A345XWN7-F1
#
_cell.length_a   1.000
_cell.length_b   1.000
_cell.length_c   1.000
_cell.angle_alpha   90.00
_cell.angle_beta   90.00
_cell.angle_gamma   90.00
#
_symmetry.space_group_name_H-M   'P 1'
#
loop_
_entity.id
_entity.type
_entity.pdbx_description
1 polymer ?
#
loop_
_entity_poly.entity_id
_entity_poly.type
_entity_poly.pdbx_seq_one_letter_code
_entity_poly.pdbx_strand_id
1 'polypeptide(L)'
;MTTGGFQPGGSESGGSDEPCDLVTVPARQGLEAVDILRLRDGVGPVLHDGDCDTLGFLVPPGTAAGWDMPGSACTQTYGCGVRPAGEPPVSGTGWLVPPEGAYTPATEPAELRAALREAARTIEAVDRCG
;
A
#
# COMPACT_ATOMS: atom_id res chain seq x y z
N MET A 1 40.16 -39.53 -5.44
CA MET A 1 38.80 -39.55 -6.00
C MET A 1 38.01 -38.44 -5.33
N THR A 2 37.36 -37.65 -6.18
CA THR A 2 36.43 -36.51 -5.98
C THR A 2 35.96 -36.15 -4.55
N THR A 3 36.12 -34.86 -4.23
CA THR A 3 35.26 -34.10 -3.32
C THR A 3 33.83 -34.11 -3.87
N GLY A 4 32.86 -34.60 -3.08
CA GLY A 4 31.43 -34.55 -3.41
C GLY A 4 30.72 -33.65 -2.41
N GLY A 5 30.32 -32.46 -2.87
CA GLY A 5 29.74 -31.40 -2.05
C GLY A 5 28.37 -31.74 -1.48
N PHE A 6 28.14 -31.29 -0.25
CA PHE A 6 26.83 -31.15 0.36
C PHE A 6 26.07 -30.01 -0.36
N GLN A 7 25.01 -30.34 -1.08
CA GLN A 7 24.05 -29.35 -1.58
C GLN A 7 22.85 -29.31 -0.64
N PRO A 8 22.63 -28.22 0.12
CA PRO A 8 21.33 -27.99 0.71
C PRO A 8 20.38 -27.60 -0.43
N GLY A 9 19.52 -28.54 -0.82
CA GLY A 9 18.33 -28.25 -1.62
C GLY A 9 17.36 -27.42 -0.78
N GLY A 10 17.63 -26.12 -0.68
CA GLY A 10 16.60 -25.14 -0.36
C GLY A 10 15.75 -24.99 -1.61
N SER A 11 14.57 -25.62 -1.61
CA SER A 11 13.47 -25.11 -2.42
C SER A 11 13.21 -23.70 -1.90
N GLU A 12 13.82 -22.71 -2.54
CA GLU A 12 13.43 -21.31 -2.43
C GLU A 12 12.04 -21.23 -3.02
N SER A 13 11.03 -21.62 -2.23
CA SER A 13 9.63 -21.27 -2.51
C SER A 13 9.63 -19.76 -2.61
N GLY A 14 9.59 -19.27 -3.86
CA GLY A 14 9.65 -17.86 -4.19
C GLY A 14 8.67 -17.09 -3.33
N GLY A 15 9.19 -16.38 -2.34
CA GLY A 15 8.56 -15.15 -1.92
C GLY A 15 8.67 -14.27 -3.14
N SER A 16 7.59 -14.16 -3.91
CA SER A 16 7.53 -13.22 -5.00
C SER A 16 7.94 -11.86 -4.46
N ASP A 17 9.16 -11.43 -4.79
CA ASP A 17 9.56 -10.03 -4.87
C ASP A 17 8.78 -9.39 -6.02
N GLU A 18 7.45 -9.50 -5.96
CA GLU A 18 6.59 -8.87 -6.94
C GLU A 18 6.64 -7.37 -6.61
N PRO A 19 7.02 -6.53 -7.59
CA PRO A 19 7.01 -5.10 -7.40
C PRO A 19 5.60 -4.68 -6.97
N CYS A 20 5.48 -3.80 -5.98
CA CYS A 20 4.18 -3.22 -5.61
C CYS A 20 4.19 -1.75 -5.98
N ASP A 21 3.04 -1.21 -6.36
CA ASP A 21 2.90 0.23 -6.54
C ASP A 21 2.44 0.87 -5.22
N LEU A 22 2.78 2.15 -5.04
CA LEU A 22 2.40 2.92 -3.86
C LEU A 22 1.52 4.09 -4.28
N VAL A 23 0.31 4.17 -3.75
CA VAL A 23 -0.60 5.30 -3.97
C VAL A 23 -0.53 6.22 -2.76
N THR A 24 0.02 7.43 -2.94
CA THR A 24 0.05 8.47 -1.91
C THR A 24 -1.14 9.42 -2.05
N VAL A 25 -1.78 9.73 -0.92
CA VAL A 25 -2.95 10.61 -0.83
C VAL A 25 -2.88 11.49 0.42
N PRO A 26 -3.50 12.69 0.43
CA PRO A 26 -3.60 13.52 1.62
C PRO A 26 -4.25 12.79 2.78
N ALA A 27 -3.76 12.96 4.01
CA ALA A 27 -4.20 12.21 5.18
C ALA A 27 -5.70 12.33 5.45
N ARG A 28 -6.29 13.51 5.24
CA ARG A 28 -7.75 13.71 5.38
C ARG A 28 -8.56 12.79 4.46
N GLN A 29 -8.15 12.66 3.21
CA GLN A 29 -8.83 11.80 2.23
C GLN A 29 -8.47 10.33 2.43
N GLY A 30 -7.20 10.05 2.74
CA GLY A 30 -6.71 8.71 2.99
C GLY A 30 -7.35 8.05 4.21
N LEU A 31 -7.51 8.76 5.32
CA LEU A 31 -8.11 8.19 6.54
C LEU A 31 -9.56 7.78 6.30
N GLU A 32 -10.35 8.65 5.66
CA GLU A 32 -11.72 8.30 5.26
C GLU A 32 -11.75 7.09 4.32
N ALA A 33 -10.81 7.03 3.36
CA ALA A 33 -10.70 5.87 2.47
C ALA A 33 -10.30 4.59 3.23
N VAL A 34 -9.41 4.66 4.22
CA VAL A 34 -9.05 3.54 5.11
C VAL A 34 -10.29 3.05 5.85
N ASP A 35 -11.10 3.95 6.41
CA ASP A 35 -12.31 3.58 7.15
C ASP A 35 -13.32 2.88 6.24
N ILE A 36 -13.55 3.42 5.03
CA ILE A 36 -14.43 2.79 4.03
C ILE A 36 -13.90 1.41 3.61
N LEU A 37 -12.59 1.27 3.39
CA LEU A 37 -11.97 -0.01 3.03
C LEU A 37 -12.02 -1.01 4.18
N ARG A 38 -11.88 -0.56 5.43
CA ARG A 38 -12.05 -1.38 6.64
C ARG A 38 -13.47 -1.91 6.75
N LEU A 39 -14.47 -1.09 6.48
CA LEU A 39 -15.88 -1.51 6.46
C LEU A 39 -16.17 -2.56 5.37
N ARG A 40 -15.31 -2.66 4.36
CA ARG A 40 -15.40 -3.62 3.24
C ARG A 40 -14.44 -4.79 3.38
N ASP A 41 -13.72 -4.90 4.51
CA ASP A 41 -12.66 -5.88 4.75
C ASP A 41 -11.60 -5.93 3.63
N GLY A 42 -11.43 -4.81 2.90
CA GLY A 42 -10.58 -4.69 1.72
C GLY A 42 -9.35 -3.81 1.94
N VAL A 43 -9.05 -3.44 3.19
CA VAL A 43 -7.90 -2.60 3.51
C VAL A 43 -6.61 -3.43 3.46
N GLY A 44 -5.70 -3.01 2.58
CA GLY A 44 -4.35 -3.54 2.51
C GLY A 44 -3.38 -2.81 3.44
N PRO A 45 -2.07 -3.02 3.28
CA PRO A 45 -1.06 -2.34 4.07
C PRO A 45 -1.02 -0.83 3.74
N VAL A 46 -0.95 0.00 4.78
CA VAL A 46 -0.99 1.47 4.66
C VAL A 46 0.15 2.09 5.43
N LEU A 47 0.86 2.99 4.76
CA LEU A 47 1.91 3.85 5.27
C LEU A 47 1.32 5.20 5.66
N HIS A 48 1.86 5.80 6.71
CA HIS A 48 1.74 7.24 6.95
C HIS A 48 3.11 7.88 6.80
N ASP A 49 3.14 9.09 6.25
CA ASP A 49 4.35 9.90 6.25
C ASP A 49 4.73 10.34 7.68
N GLY A 50 5.99 10.68 7.92
CA GLY A 50 6.50 11.11 9.22
C GLY A 50 5.80 12.35 9.77
N ASP A 51 5.33 13.25 8.89
CA ASP A 51 4.53 14.42 9.26
C ASP A 51 3.03 14.09 9.37
N CYS A 52 2.61 12.85 9.09
CA CYS A 52 1.22 12.37 9.07
C CYS A 52 0.28 13.16 8.14
N ASP A 53 0.84 13.93 7.19
CA ASP A 53 0.06 14.70 6.21
C ASP A 53 -0.36 13.89 4.99
N THR A 54 0.32 12.77 4.73
CA THR A 54 0.08 11.91 3.56
C THR A 54 0.02 10.44 3.99
N LEU A 55 -0.91 9.69 3.41
CA LEU A 55 -0.99 8.23 3.55
C LEU A 55 -0.61 7.54 2.25
N GLY A 56 0.10 6.42 2.34
CA GLY A 56 0.55 5.59 1.23
C GLY A 56 -0.09 4.20 1.24
N PHE A 57 -0.89 3.86 0.25
CA PHE A 57 -1.51 2.54 0.11
C PHE A 57 -0.69 1.65 -0.80
N LEU A 58 -0.33 0.46 -0.34
CA LEU A 58 0.28 -0.55 -1.19
C LEU A 58 -0.78 -1.20 -2.08
N VAL A 59 -0.53 -1.21 -3.38
CA VAL A 59 -1.41 -1.78 -4.41
C VAL A 59 -0.62 -2.72 -5.32
N PRO A 60 -1.30 -3.65 -6.01
CA PRO A 60 -0.65 -4.54 -6.98
C PRO A 60 0.12 -3.78 -8.07
N PRO A 61 1.20 -4.38 -8.61
CA PRO A 61 2.00 -3.78 -9.68
C PRO A 61 1.18 -3.46 -10.93
N GLY A 62 1.59 -2.41 -11.64
CA GLY A 62 0.95 -1.97 -12.87
C GLY A 62 -0.25 -1.05 -12.63
N THR A 63 -0.62 -0.82 -11.37
CA THR A 63 -1.61 0.18 -10.99
C THR A 63 -1.14 1.58 -11.34
N ALA A 64 0.15 1.88 -11.13
CA ALA A 64 0.74 3.19 -11.39
C ALA A 64 0.59 3.63 -12.85
N ALA A 65 0.69 2.68 -13.80
CA ALA A 65 0.58 2.96 -15.22
C ALA A 65 -0.82 3.43 -15.66
N GLY A 66 -1.86 3.10 -14.88
CA GLY A 66 -3.25 3.45 -15.17
C GLY A 66 -3.92 4.27 -14.09
N TRP A 67 -3.17 4.84 -13.14
CA TRP A 67 -3.71 5.57 -12.02
C TRP A 67 -4.08 7.00 -12.40
N ASP A 68 -5.38 7.27 -12.47
CA ASP A 68 -5.95 8.58 -12.78
C ASP A 68 -6.98 8.94 -11.71
N MET A 69 -6.49 9.37 -10.55
CA MET A 69 -7.34 9.83 -9.45
C MET A 69 -6.88 11.21 -8.98
N PRO A 70 -7.75 12.22 -8.99
CA PRO A 70 -7.39 13.58 -8.59
C PRO A 70 -7.06 13.64 -7.10
N GLY A 71 -6.02 14.40 -6.75
CA GLY A 71 -5.55 14.53 -5.37
C GLY A 71 -4.76 13.32 -4.86
N SER A 72 -4.45 12.35 -5.72
CA SER A 72 -3.61 11.19 -5.38
C SER A 72 -2.49 11.03 -6.38
N ALA A 73 -1.34 10.54 -5.95
CA ALA A 73 -0.21 10.22 -6.81
C ALA A 73 0.11 8.73 -6.66
N CYS A 74 0.29 8.02 -7.77
CA CYS A 74 0.77 6.64 -7.73
C CYS A 74 2.22 6.60 -8.19
N THR A 75 3.08 6.09 -7.33
CA THR A 75 4.50 5.89 -7.61
C THR A 75 4.75 4.40 -7.74
N GLN A 76 5.29 3.98 -8.88
CA GLN A 76 5.78 2.62 -9.05
C GLN A 76 6.96 2.41 -8.10
N THR A 77 6.82 1.52 -7.13
CA THR A 77 7.92 1.19 -6.21
C THR A 77 8.62 -0.07 -6.71
N TYR A 78 9.90 0.06 -7.02
CA TYR A 78 10.74 -1.06 -7.41
C TYR A 78 11.14 -1.84 -6.15
N GLY A 79 10.55 -3.03 -6.00
CA GLY A 79 10.96 -4.05 -5.05
C GLY A 79 10.50 -3.82 -3.62
N CYS A 80 9.64 -4.71 -3.12
CA CYS A 80 9.52 -4.98 -1.69
C CYS A 80 10.71 -5.84 -1.21
N GLY A 81 11.91 -5.53 -1.73
CA GLY A 81 13.10 -6.35 -1.62
C GLY A 81 13.55 -6.40 -0.18
N VAL A 82 13.29 -7.54 0.48
CA VAL A 82 13.88 -8.01 1.74
C VAL A 82 14.25 -6.85 2.67
N ARG A 83 13.27 -6.05 3.06
CA ARG A 83 13.41 -5.16 4.20
C ARG A 83 13.04 -5.95 5.46
N PRO A 84 13.72 -5.73 6.60
CA PRO A 84 13.39 -6.45 7.82
C PRO A 84 11.88 -6.37 8.05
N ALA A 85 11.26 -7.53 8.21
CA ALA A 85 9.82 -7.68 8.31
C ALA A 85 9.27 -6.69 9.35
N GLY A 86 8.60 -5.64 8.88
CA GLY A 86 8.06 -4.58 9.73
C GLY A 86 8.56 -3.17 9.44
N GLU A 87 9.63 -2.97 8.65
CA GLU A 87 10.05 -1.62 8.27
C GLU A 87 9.34 -1.16 6.98
N PRO A 88 8.81 0.06 6.95
CA PRO A 88 8.13 0.57 5.77
C PRO A 88 9.10 0.78 4.59
N PRO A 89 8.64 0.60 3.34
CA PRO A 89 9.49 0.64 2.15
C PRO A 89 10.06 2.05 1.88
N VAL A 90 9.45 3.09 2.43
CA VAL A 90 9.89 4.49 2.26
C VAL A 90 10.54 4.98 3.56
N SER A 91 11.80 5.42 3.47
CA SER A 91 12.54 5.98 4.62
C SER A 91 11.85 7.23 5.14
N GLY A 92 11.54 7.28 6.45
CA GLY A 92 10.82 8.39 7.08
C GLY A 92 9.29 8.23 7.15
N THR A 93 8.75 7.14 6.58
CA THR A 93 7.34 6.77 6.76
C THR A 93 7.18 5.75 7.90
N GLY A 94 5.99 5.64 8.46
CA GLY A 94 5.59 4.63 9.45
C GLY A 94 4.41 3.80 8.94
N TRP A 95 4.16 2.63 9.55
CA TRP A 95 2.97 1.84 9.23
C TRP A 95 1.76 2.36 9.98
N LEU A 96 0.74 2.79 9.24
CA LEU A 96 -0.59 3.00 9.80
C LEU A 96 -1.33 1.66 9.94
N VAL A 97 -1.21 0.82 8.92
CA VAL A 97 -1.70 -0.56 8.91
C VAL A 97 -0.54 -1.44 8.44
N PRO A 98 0.13 -2.16 9.35
CA PRO A 98 1.19 -3.07 8.96
C PRO A 98 0.61 -4.25 8.17
N PRO A 99 1.41 -4.91 7.31
CA PRO A 99 0.93 -6.00 6.47
C PRO A 99 0.39 -7.20 7.26
N GLU A 100 0.88 -7.41 8.50
CA GLU A 100 0.36 -8.42 9.42
C GLU A 100 -1.07 -8.12 9.95
N GLY A 101 -1.48 -6.85 9.93
CA GLY A 101 -2.81 -6.39 10.35
C GLY A 101 -3.72 -6.00 9.18
N ALA A 102 -3.28 -6.19 7.94
CA ALA A 102 -4.06 -5.95 6.74
C ALA A 102 -4.94 -7.17 6.42
N TYR A 103 -6.11 -6.94 5.82
CA TYR A 103 -7.02 -8.01 5.40
C TYR A 103 -6.54 -8.66 4.09
N THR A 104 -5.88 -7.88 3.26
CA THR A 104 -5.32 -8.29 1.97
C THR A 104 -3.84 -7.95 1.90
N PRO A 105 -3.03 -8.73 1.16
CA PRO A 105 -1.59 -8.45 0.99
C PRO A 105 -1.32 -7.13 0.24
N ALA A 106 -2.27 -6.68 -0.58
CA ALA A 106 -2.25 -5.37 -1.24
C ALA A 106 -3.69 -4.86 -1.37
N THR A 107 -3.88 -3.55 -1.34
CA THR A 107 -5.19 -2.92 -1.54
C THR A 107 -5.57 -3.01 -3.01
N GLU A 108 -6.77 -3.53 -3.31
CA GLU A 108 -7.24 -3.59 -4.69
C GLU A 108 -7.40 -2.18 -5.27
N PRO A 109 -6.86 -1.90 -6.47
CA PRO A 109 -6.83 -0.54 -7.00
C PRO A 109 -8.23 -0.02 -7.33
N ALA A 110 -9.16 -0.91 -7.70
CA ALA A 110 -10.56 -0.55 -7.94
C ALA A 110 -11.29 -0.15 -6.66
N GLU A 111 -11.10 -0.89 -5.56
CA GLU A 111 -11.67 -0.56 -4.25
C GLU A 111 -11.06 0.74 -3.70
N LEU A 112 -9.74 0.91 -3.82
CA LEU A 112 -9.06 2.13 -3.40
C LEU A 112 -9.62 3.36 -4.16
N ARG A 113 -9.83 3.26 -5.47
CA ARG A 113 -10.45 4.33 -6.26
C ARG A 113 -11.87 4.64 -5.81
N ALA A 114 -12.66 3.61 -5.54
CA ALA A 114 -14.03 3.78 -5.07
C ALA A 114 -14.06 4.48 -3.70
N ALA A 115 -13.25 4.02 -2.75
CA ALA A 115 -13.12 4.61 -1.42
C ALA A 115 -12.62 6.05 -1.47
N LEU A 116 -11.59 6.35 -2.29
CA LEU A 116 -11.07 7.71 -2.44
C LEU A 116 -12.09 8.68 -3.07
N ARG A 117 -12.89 8.22 -4.02
CA ARG A 117 -13.97 9.02 -4.63
C ARG A 117 -15.07 9.31 -3.63
N GLU A 118 -15.42 8.32 -2.81
CA GLU A 118 -16.41 8.45 -1.76
C GLU A 118 -15.92 9.42 -0.67
N ALA A 119 -14.68 9.26 -0.20
CA ALA A 119 -14.02 10.18 0.72
C ALA A 119 -14.00 11.63 0.19
N ALA A 120 -13.65 11.84 -1.09
CA ALA A 120 -13.66 13.16 -1.70
C ALA A 120 -15.05 13.81 -1.65
N ARG A 121 -16.13 13.04 -1.94
CA ARG A 121 -17.51 13.53 -1.85
C ARG A 121 -17.88 13.92 -0.42
N THR A 122 -17.48 13.12 0.57
CA THR A 122 -17.73 13.42 1.99
C THR A 122 -17.04 14.72 2.40
N ILE A 123 -15.77 14.89 2.02
CA ILE A 123 -14.99 16.10 2.33
C ILE A 123 -15.61 17.34 1.66
N GLU A 124 -16.00 17.24 0.38
CA GLU A 124 -16.68 18.35 -0.31
C GLU A 124 -18.01 18.74 0.34
N ALA A 125 -18.76 17.77 0.88
CA ALA A 125 -20.00 18.04 1.58
C ALA A 125 -19.77 18.76 2.92
N VAL A 126 -18.67 18.45 3.61
CA VAL A 126 -18.26 19.13 4.84
C VAL A 126 -17.78 20.55 4.54
N ASP A 127 -16.96 20.73 3.51
CA ASP A 127 -16.37 22.04 3.14
C ASP A 127 -17.45 23.07 2.73
N ARG A 128 -18.52 22.61 2.07
CA ARG A 128 -19.66 23.47 1.68
C ARG A 128 -20.55 23.90 2.86
N CYS A 129 -20.41 23.27 4.02
CA CYS A 129 -21.19 23.61 5.22
C CYS A 129 -20.45 24.54 6.18
N GLY A 130 -19.18 24.88 5.90
CA GLY A 130 -18.37 25.85 6.66
C GLY A 130 -18.52 27.27 6.14
#